data_AF-A0A158DG45-F1
#
_entry.id   AF-A0A158DG45-F1
#
_cell.length_a   1.000
_cell.length_b   1.000
_cell.length_c   1.000
_cell.angle_alpha   90.00
_cell.angle_beta   90.00
_cell.angle_gamma   90.00
#
_symmetry.space_group_name_H-M   'P 1'
#
loop_
_entity.id
_entity.type
_entity.pdbx_description
1 polymer ?
#
loop_
_entity_poly.entity_id
_entity_poly.type
_entity_poly.pdbx_seq_one_letter_code
_entity_poly.pdbx_strand_id
1 'polypeptide(L)' 'MESGRATSQQISDAIGLHRTTVRRLLETLVEEGFVRRSESDESFRLTLNVRSLSEGFTDD' A
#
# COMPACT_ATOMS: atom_id res chain seq x y z
N MET A 1 -0.56 -1.70 13.74
CA MET A 1 -1.48 -1.43 12.62
C MET A 1 -2.86 -1.27 13.21
N GLU A 2 -3.55 -0.18 12.92
CA GLU A 2 -4.85 0.12 13.54
C GLU A 2 -5.80 0.58 12.44
N SER A 3 -6.99 0.00 12.33
CA SER A 3 -8.05 0.46 11.41
C SER A 3 -7.63 0.58 9.92
N GLY A 4 -6.89 -0.40 9.39
CA GLY A 4 -6.56 -0.49 7.96
C GLY A 4 -5.54 0.53 7.45
N ARG A 5 -4.80 1.20 8.34
CA ARG A 5 -3.67 2.08 8.00
C ARG A 5 -2.36 1.57 8.61
N ALA A 6 -1.26 1.81 7.91
CA ALA A 6 0.08 1.52 8.41
C ALA A 6 1.12 2.51 7.84
N THR A 7 2.12 2.89 8.62
CA THR A 7 3.27 3.67 8.12
C THR A 7 4.27 2.75 7.40
N SER A 8 5.17 3.33 6.60
CA SER A 8 6.26 2.56 5.97
C SER A 8 7.15 1.85 6.99
N GLN A 9 7.33 2.41 8.19
CA GLN A 9 8.05 1.75 9.29
C GLN A 9 7.29 0.51 9.79
N GLN A 10 5.98 0.64 10.08
CA GLN A 10 5.18 -0.48 10.55
C GLN A 10 5.13 -1.63 9.52
N ILE A 11 5.11 -1.32 8.23
CA ILE A 11 5.14 -2.32 7.17
C ILE A 11 6.54 -2.94 7.07
N SER A 12 7.61 -2.14 7.13
CA SER A 12 9.00 -2.61 7.17
C SER A 12 9.23 -3.62 8.29
N ASP A 13 8.79 -3.30 9.51
CA ASP A 13 8.91 -4.16 10.67
C ASP A 13 8.11 -5.46 10.50
N ALA A 14 6.94 -5.39 9.87
CA ALA A 14 6.05 -6.55 9.68
C ALA A 14 6.56 -7.55 8.63
N ILE A 15 7.22 -7.08 7.56
CA ILE A 15 7.63 -7.95 6.43
C ILE A 15 9.15 -8.17 6.33
N GLY A 16 9.94 -7.54 7.21
CA GLY A 16 11.39 -7.73 7.27
C GLY A 16 12.18 -7.09 6.11
N LEU A 17 11.56 -6.21 5.32
CA LEU A 17 12.23 -5.45 4.27
C LEU A 17 12.69 -4.10 4.79
N HIS A 18 13.79 -3.57 4.26
CA HIS A 18 14.29 -2.24 4.63
C HIS A 18 13.26 -1.15 4.32
N ARG A 19 13.12 -0.15 5.20
CA ARG A 19 12.14 0.94 5.08
C ARG A 19 12.17 1.64 3.72
N THR A 20 13.36 1.86 3.15
CA THR A 20 13.51 2.48 1.82
C THR A 20 12.91 1.61 0.72
N THR A 21 13.11 0.29 0.78
CA THR A 21 12.52 -0.66 -0.19
C THR A 21 11.01 -0.66 -0.07
N VAL A 22 10.48 -0.77 1.15
CA VAL A 22 9.03 -0.70 1.41
C VAL A 22 8.44 0.59 0.88
N ARG A 23 9.09 1.73 1.14
CA ARG A 23 8.61 3.02 0.67
C ARG A 23 8.55 3.10 -0.85
N ARG A 24 9.57 2.64 -1.57
CA ARG A 24 9.57 2.63 -3.04
C ARG A 24 8.44 1.79 -3.61
N LEU A 25 8.20 0.60 -3.04
CA LEU A 25 7.07 -0.25 -3.44
C LEU A 25 5.72 0.42 -3.19
N LEU A 26 5.55 1.06 -2.02
CA LEU A 26 4.32 1.79 -1.71
C LEU A 26 4.11 3.01 -2.60
N GLU A 27 5.18 3.70 -3.01
CA GLU A 27 5.11 4.82 -3.96
C GLU A 27 4.62 4.32 -5.34
N THR A 28 5.17 3.21 -5.85
CA THR A 28 4.67 2.58 -7.07
C THR A 28 3.19 2.18 -6.93
N LEU A 29 2.79 1.57 -5.81
CA LEU A 29 1.37 1.20 -5.60
C LEU A 29 0.44 2.42 -5.45
N VAL A 30 0.97 3.58 -5.06
CA VAL A 30 0.22 4.83 -5.05
C VAL A 30 0.02 5.34 -6.48
N GLU A 31 1.06 5.29 -7.31
CA GLU A 31 0.99 5.65 -8.73
C GLU A 31 -0.01 4.76 -9.50
N GLU A 32 -0.01 3.45 -9.22
CA GLU A 32 -0.96 2.47 -9.78
C GLU A 32 -2.37 2.54 -9.15
N GLY A 33 -2.57 3.41 -8.16
CA GLY A 33 -3.88 3.65 -7.54
C GLY A 33 -4.38 2.55 -6.60
N PHE A 34 -3.55 1.58 -6.21
CA PHE A 34 -3.90 0.52 -5.25
C PHE A 34 -3.75 0.96 -3.79
N VAL A 35 -2.90 1.94 -3.53
CA VAL A 35 -2.63 2.49 -2.20
C VAL A 35 -2.83 4.00 -2.23
N ARG A 36 -3.25 4.60 -1.12
CA ARG A 36 -3.21 6.04 -0.90
C ARG A 36 -2.36 6.36 0.31
N ARG A 37 -1.53 7.40 0.20
CA ARG A 37 -0.80 8.01 1.31
C ARG A 37 -1.62 9.12 1.94
N SER A 38 -1.65 9.15 3.27
CA SER A 38 -2.17 10.27 4.06
C SER A 38 -1.07 11.32 4.23
N GLU A 39 -1.39 12.58 3.92
CA GLU A 39 -0.44 13.69 4.06
C GLU A 39 -0.25 14.10 5.53
N SER A 40 -1.26 13.83 6.39
CA SER A 40 -1.25 14.27 7.78
C SER A 40 -0.39 13.40 8.71
N ASP A 41 -0.26 12.11 8.43
CA ASP A 41 0.39 11.13 9.32
C ASP A 41 1.30 10.14 8.57
N GLU A 42 1.55 10.36 7.28
CA GLU A 42 2.37 9.50 6.41
C GLU A 42 1.94 8.02 6.37
N SER A 43 0.72 7.72 6.79
CA SER A 43 0.17 6.37 6.75
C SER A 43 -0.33 6.03 5.36
N PHE A 44 -0.28 4.74 5.05
CA PHE A 44 -0.77 4.17 3.80
C PHE A 44 -2.04 3.38 4.08
N ARG A 45 -2.99 3.44 3.13
CA ARG A 45 -4.25 2.69 3.15
C ARG A 45 -4.52 2.09 1.78
N LEU A 46 -5.16 0.94 1.75
CA LEU A 46 -5.67 0.37 0.50
C LEU A 46 -6.77 1.24 -0.07
N THR A 47 -6.82 1.33 -1.40
CA THR A 47 -7.95 1.92 -2.12
C THR A 47 -8.99 0.84 -2.48
N LEU A 48 -10.10 1.26 -3.06
CA LEU A 48 -11.10 0.32 -3.58
C LEU A 48 -10.59 -0.47 -4.80
N ASN A 49 -9.55 0.03 -5.50
CA ASN A 49 -8.98 -0.62 -6.69
C ASN A 49 -8.42 -2.01 -6.35
N VAL A 50 -8.03 -2.28 -5.11
CA VAL A 50 -7.57 -3.62 -4.69
C VAL A 50 -8.63 -4.71 -4.90
N ARG A 51 -9.92 -4.35 -4.95
CA ARG A 51 -10.99 -5.31 -5.25
C ARG A 51 -10.93 -5.85 -6.68
N SER A 52 -10.46 -5.07 -7.65
CA SER A 52 -10.33 -5.52 -9.05
C SER A 52 -9.36 -6.70 -9.17
N LEU A 53 -8.36 -6.79 -8.29
CA LEU A 53 -7.42 -7.92 -8.24
C LEU A 53 -8.08 -9.25 -7.85
N SER A 54 -9.24 -9.20 -7.19
CA SER A 54 -9.97 -10.38 -6.71
C SER A 54 -10.98 -10.92 -7.72
N GLU A 55 -11.43 -10.10 -8.68
CA GLU A 55 -12.48 -10.46 -9.64
C GLU A 55 -11.99 -11.36 -10.77
N GLY A 56 -10.68 -11.65 -10.81
CA GLY A 56 -10.06 -12.47 -11.84
C GLY A 56 -9.73 -11.65 -13.08
N PHE A 57 -8.52 -11.84 -13.60
CA PHE A 57 -8.08 -11.23 -14.86
C PHE A 57 -9.02 -11.67 -15.99
N THR A 58 -9.79 -10.71 -16.52
CA THR A 58 -10.58 -10.89 -17.74
C THR A 58 -9.93 -10.00 -18.79
N ASP A 59 -9.10 -10.59 -19.65
CA ASP A 59 -8.59 -9.92 -20.85
C ASP A 59 -9.69 -9.97 -21.90
N ASP A 60 -10.11 -8.80 -22.40
CA ASP A 60 -10.95 -8.61 -23.58
C ASP A 60 -10.09 -7.97 -24.68
#